data_AF-A0A7X6HWJ0-F1
#
_entry.id   AF-A0A7X6HWJ0-F1
#
_cell.length_a   1.000
_cell.length_b   1.000
_cell.length_c   1.000
_cell.angle_alpha   90.00
_cell.angle_beta   90.00
_cell.angle_gamma   90.00
#
_symmetry.space_group_name_H-M   'P 1'
#
loop_
_entity.id
_entity.type
_entity.pdbx_description
1 polymer ?
#
loop_
_entity_poly.entity_id
_entity_poly.type
_entity_poly.pdbx_seq_one_letter_code
_entity_poly.pdbx_strand_id
1 'polypeptide(L)'
;MTLQTDLSQIVAKLKQIYAGLPQQLVLLLTLAAGIALLIWGYKLFRVWLAVFGLLCGYYAGQYMGQKAGLEGWAALAISALLALAGAILFWLAIKFSVFLAAFFFGLYFMRYFSVSLFGYSNLWVYLAAALVIAVLAVFFLRFFIIAATAWSGARLIVDSLYGLIAGAPAGSWLKYAEPLRQVYPTLLFVLMIVLITMGFIYQYHRSGHGRRIRLHGYPLRSR
;
A
#
# COMPACT_ATOMS: atom_id res chain seq x y z
N MET A 1 -13.98 -7.85 -29.84
CA MET A 1 -12.89 -6.86 -29.68
C MET A 1 -12.09 -7.22 -28.45
N THR A 2 -10.79 -7.46 -28.61
CA THR A 2 -9.96 -8.19 -27.63
C THR A 2 -9.31 -7.22 -26.63
N LEU A 3 -9.64 -7.37 -25.35
CA LEU A 3 -9.18 -6.59 -24.19
C LEU A 3 -7.68 -6.24 -24.14
N GLN A 4 -6.80 -7.03 -24.77
CA GLN A 4 -5.37 -6.75 -24.85
C GLN A 4 -5.04 -5.57 -25.78
N THR A 5 -5.83 -5.35 -26.84
CA THR A 5 -5.61 -4.25 -27.79
C THR A 5 -5.98 -2.90 -27.20
N ASP A 6 -7.04 -2.82 -26.39
CA ASP A 6 -7.43 -1.56 -25.73
C ASP A 6 -6.47 -1.18 -24.59
N LEU A 7 -6.05 -2.14 -23.76
CA LEU A 7 -5.12 -1.88 -22.65
C LEU A 7 -3.74 -1.43 -23.15
N SER A 8 -3.24 -2.05 -24.22
CA SER A 8 -1.96 -1.67 -24.82
C SER A 8 -2.02 -0.26 -25.45
N GLN A 9 -3.14 0.11 -26.06
CA GLN A 9 -3.36 1.47 -26.58
C GLN A 9 -3.47 2.52 -25.48
N ILE A 10 -4.16 2.21 -24.36
CA ILE A 10 -4.25 3.11 -23.20
C ILE A 10 -2.86 3.32 -22.58
N VAL A 11 -2.08 2.25 -22.41
CA VAL A 11 -0.72 2.33 -21.89
C VAL A 11 0.19 3.11 -22.84
N ALA A 12 0.04 2.93 -24.15
CA ALA A 12 0.81 3.68 -25.16
C ALA A 12 0.47 5.18 -25.10
N LYS A 13 -0.81 5.54 -25.02
CA LYS A 13 -1.26 6.94 -24.86
C LYS A 13 -0.76 7.55 -23.55
N LEU A 14 -0.81 6.80 -22.44
CA LEU A 14 -0.27 7.26 -21.15
C LEU A 14 1.24 7.49 -21.21
N LYS A 15 2.00 6.57 -21.83
CA LYS A 15 3.44 6.75 -22.03
C LYS A 15 3.75 7.97 -22.88
N GLN A 16 2.96 8.22 -23.93
CA GLN A 16 3.14 9.37 -24.81
C GLN A 16 2.84 10.70 -24.10
N ILE A 17 1.77 10.74 -23.29
CA ILE A 17 1.45 11.91 -22.45
C ILE A 17 2.57 12.16 -21.43
N TYR A 18 3.07 11.09 -20.80
CA TYR A 18 4.15 11.18 -19.81
C TYR A 18 5.48 11.62 -20.43
N ALA A 19 5.76 11.18 -21.66
CA ALA A 19 6.94 11.59 -22.43
C ALA A 19 6.87 13.05 -22.93
N GLY A 20 5.66 13.60 -23.08
CA GLY A 20 5.45 15.00 -23.46
C GLY A 20 5.53 15.98 -22.29
N LEU A 21 5.56 15.51 -21.04
CA LEU A 21 5.67 16.39 -19.87
C LEU A 21 7.14 16.76 -19.62
N PRO A 22 7.44 18.03 -19.32
CA PRO A 22 8.78 18.42 -18.91
C PRO A 22 9.16 17.66 -17.64
N GLN A 23 10.37 17.13 -17.60
CA GLN A 23 10.90 16.29 -16.52
C GLN A 23 10.76 16.94 -15.13
N GLN A 24 10.87 18.28 -15.06
CA GLN A 24 10.69 19.06 -13.85
C GLN A 24 9.26 18.97 -13.29
N LEU A 25 8.23 18.97 -14.15
CA LEU A 25 6.84 18.81 -13.70
C LEU A 25 6.58 17.39 -13.18
N VAL A 26 7.18 16.38 -13.81
CA VAL A 26 7.07 14.99 -13.34
C VAL A 26 7.66 14.85 -11.94
N LEU A 27 8.83 15.43 -11.69
CA LEU A 27 9.49 15.42 -10.38
C LEU A 27 8.67 16.19 -9.32
N LEU A 28 8.07 17.31 -9.69
CA LEU A 28 7.17 18.07 -8.79
C LEU A 28 5.91 17.27 -8.44
N LEU A 29 5.32 16.57 -9.41
CA LEU A 29 4.15 15.71 -9.19
C LEU A 29 4.50 14.52 -8.29
N THR A 30 5.65 13.87 -8.49
CA THR A 30 6.09 12.76 -7.63
C THR A 30 6.44 13.24 -6.22
N LEU A 31 6.99 14.45 -6.08
CA LEU A 31 7.24 15.08 -4.79
C LEU A 31 5.92 15.39 -4.07
N ALA A 32 4.95 15.99 -4.75
CA ALA A 32 3.63 16.26 -4.21
C ALA A 32 2.90 14.96 -3.81
N ALA A 33 2.99 13.92 -4.63
CA ALA A 33 2.45 12.60 -4.33
C ALA A 33 3.13 11.97 -3.10
N GLY A 34 4.45 12.12 -2.98
CA GLY A 34 5.22 11.69 -1.81
C GLY A 34 4.76 12.36 -0.53
N ILE A 35 4.57 13.69 -0.54
CA ILE A 35 4.03 14.45 0.60
C ILE A 35 2.60 14.00 0.93
N ALA A 36 1.76 13.84 -0.08
CA ALA A 36 0.39 13.38 0.10
C ALA A 36 0.33 11.99 0.75
N LEU A 37 1.19 11.07 0.32
CA LEU A 37 1.36 9.74 0.93
C LEU A 37 1.88 9.81 2.37
N LEU A 38 2.76 10.77 2.67
CA LEU A 38 3.34 10.93 4.00
C LEU A 38 2.32 11.48 5.02
N ILE A 39 1.38 12.32 4.57
CA ILE A 39 0.34 12.93 5.41
C ILE A 39 -0.94 12.08 5.46
N TRP A 40 -1.39 11.58 4.32
CA TRP A 40 -2.68 10.90 4.15
C TRP A 40 -2.56 9.44 3.76
N GLY A 41 -1.36 8.83 3.79
CA GLY A 41 -1.09 7.47 3.32
C GLY A 41 -2.12 6.44 3.76
N TYR A 42 -2.43 6.37 5.05
CA TYR A 42 -3.46 5.45 5.57
C TYR A 42 -4.86 5.65 4.94
N LYS A 43 -5.30 6.90 4.74
CA LYS A 43 -6.61 7.20 4.14
C LYS A 43 -6.59 6.92 2.64
N LEU A 44 -5.53 7.35 1.96
CA LEU A 44 -5.31 7.10 0.53
C LEU A 44 -5.33 5.60 0.24
N PHE A 45 -4.62 4.80 1.02
CA PHE A 45 -4.60 3.34 0.86
C PHE A 45 -6.00 2.72 0.94
N ARG A 46 -6.84 3.15 1.89
CA ARG A 46 -8.23 2.69 2.02
C ARG A 46 -9.09 3.08 0.81
N VAL A 47 -8.99 4.32 0.35
CA VAL A 47 -9.72 4.79 -0.83
C VAL A 47 -9.27 4.02 -2.06
N TRP A 48 -7.96 3.85 -2.22
CA TRP A 48 -7.38 3.14 -3.34
C TRP A 48 -7.86 1.68 -3.39
N LEU A 49 -7.90 0.99 -2.24
CA LEU A 49 -8.48 -0.35 -2.14
C LEU A 49 -9.97 -0.40 -2.50
N ALA A 50 -10.75 0.60 -2.09
CA ALA A 50 -12.17 0.67 -2.45
C ALA A 50 -12.32 0.86 -3.98
N VAL A 51 -11.53 1.74 -4.58
CA VAL A 51 -11.53 1.99 -6.03
C VAL A 51 -11.12 0.72 -6.78
N PHE A 52 -10.07 0.01 -6.34
CA PHE A 52 -9.66 -1.25 -6.95
C PHE A 52 -10.72 -2.34 -6.81
N GLY A 53 -11.36 -2.45 -5.65
CA GLY A 53 -12.46 -3.37 -5.44
C GLY A 53 -13.66 -3.08 -6.34
N LEU A 54 -14.00 -1.80 -6.53
CA LEU A 54 -15.04 -1.35 -7.45
C LEU A 54 -14.69 -1.69 -8.91
N LEU A 55 -13.46 -1.39 -9.34
CA LEU A 55 -13.00 -1.68 -10.70
C LEU A 55 -13.02 -3.18 -10.98
N CYS A 56 -12.42 -3.99 -10.09
CA CYS A 56 -12.43 -5.44 -10.22
C CYS A 56 -13.84 -6.01 -10.25
N GLY A 57 -14.73 -5.54 -9.36
CA GLY A 57 -16.12 -5.99 -9.33
C GLY A 57 -16.91 -5.55 -10.56
N TYR A 58 -16.67 -4.34 -11.10
CA TYR A 58 -17.26 -3.87 -12.35
C TYR A 58 -16.83 -4.74 -13.53
N TYR A 59 -15.54 -5.02 -13.68
CA TYR A 59 -15.03 -5.89 -14.74
C TYR A 59 -15.56 -7.33 -14.63
N ALA A 60 -15.61 -7.87 -13.41
CA ALA A 60 -16.20 -9.18 -13.17
C ALA A 60 -17.70 -9.20 -13.53
N GLY A 61 -18.44 -8.14 -13.21
CA GLY A 61 -19.85 -7.98 -13.55
C GLY A 61 -20.11 -7.86 -15.04
N GLN A 62 -19.27 -7.11 -15.76
CA GLN A 62 -19.32 -7.03 -17.22
C GLN A 62 -19.06 -8.40 -17.88
N TYR A 63 -18.06 -9.13 -17.40
CA TYR A 63 -17.74 -10.47 -17.91
C TYR A 63 -18.88 -11.47 -17.67
N MET A 64 -19.49 -11.45 -16.49
CA MET A 64 -20.67 -12.26 -16.16
C MET A 64 -21.89 -11.87 -17.00
N GLY A 65 -22.15 -10.57 -17.17
CA GLY A 65 -23.28 -10.05 -17.95
C GLY A 65 -23.19 -10.43 -19.42
N GLN A 66 -21.98 -10.38 -20.02
CA GLN A 66 -21.73 -10.84 -21.38
C GLN A 66 -21.95 -12.34 -21.53
N LYS A 67 -21.51 -13.16 -20.56
CA LYS A 67 -21.74 -14.61 -20.58
C LYS A 67 -23.21 -15.00 -20.42
N ALA A 68 -23.97 -14.21 -19.67
CA ALA A 68 -25.39 -14.42 -19.46
C ALA A 68 -26.27 -13.85 -20.60
N GLY A 69 -25.68 -13.18 -21.60
CA GLY A 69 -26.43 -12.56 -22.70
C GLY A 69 -27.34 -11.41 -22.26
N LEU A 70 -27.03 -10.76 -21.13
CA LEU A 70 -27.85 -9.71 -20.55
C LEU A 70 -27.48 -8.36 -21.18
N GLU A 71 -28.47 -7.65 -21.72
CA GLU A 71 -28.30 -6.33 -22.32
C GLU A 71 -29.11 -5.25 -21.56
N GLY A 72 -28.68 -3.99 -21.69
CA GLY A 72 -29.38 -2.84 -21.13
C GLY A 72 -29.28 -2.68 -19.60
N TRP A 73 -30.40 -2.30 -18.98
CA TRP A 73 -30.47 -1.96 -17.55
C TRP A 73 -30.13 -3.13 -16.62
N ALA A 74 -30.36 -4.37 -17.04
CA ALA A 74 -30.04 -5.57 -16.26
C ALA A 74 -28.52 -5.81 -16.15
N ALA A 75 -27.78 -5.57 -17.23
CA ALA A 75 -26.31 -5.68 -17.24
C ALA A 75 -25.67 -4.60 -16.35
N LEU A 76 -26.22 -3.38 -16.39
CA LEU A 76 -25.81 -2.29 -15.51
C LEU A 76 -26.06 -2.62 -14.03
N ALA A 77 -27.25 -3.12 -13.69
CA ALA A 77 -27.60 -3.50 -12.32
C ALA A 77 -26.66 -4.59 -11.76
N ILE A 78 -26.36 -5.62 -12.55
CA ILE A 78 -25.45 -6.71 -12.14
C ILE A 78 -24.02 -6.20 -12.00
N SER A 79 -23.54 -5.35 -12.91
CA SER A 79 -22.21 -4.77 -12.80
C SER A 79 -22.04 -3.86 -11.58
N ALA A 80 -23.09 -3.10 -11.22
CA ALA A 80 -23.10 -2.28 -10.01
C ALA A 80 -23.14 -3.13 -8.73
N LEU A 81 -23.95 -4.20 -8.71
CA LEU A 81 -24.00 -5.13 -7.60
C LEU A 81 -22.66 -5.86 -7.40
N LEU A 82 -22.03 -6.34 -8.48
CA LEU A 82 -20.71 -6.97 -8.39
C LEU A 82 -19.60 -5.96 -8.05
N ALA A 83 -19.68 -4.71 -8.51
CA ALA A 83 -18.75 -3.65 -8.10
C ALA A 83 -18.82 -3.40 -6.59
N LEU A 84 -20.04 -3.26 -6.04
CA LEU A 84 -20.25 -3.09 -4.60
C LEU A 84 -19.80 -4.33 -3.81
N ALA A 85 -20.15 -5.53 -4.29
CA ALA A 85 -19.69 -6.78 -3.69
C ALA A 85 -18.16 -6.86 -3.71
N GLY A 86 -17.51 -6.48 -4.83
CA GLY A 86 -16.05 -6.41 -4.97
C GLY A 86 -15.41 -5.45 -3.98
N ALA A 87 -15.99 -4.27 -3.77
CA ALA A 87 -15.49 -3.30 -2.78
C ALA A 87 -15.53 -3.87 -1.35
N ILE A 88 -16.62 -4.54 -0.97
CA ILE A 88 -16.77 -5.18 0.35
C ILE A 88 -15.80 -6.36 0.48
N LEU A 89 -15.68 -7.17 -0.56
CA LEU A 89 -14.85 -8.37 -0.57
C LEU A 89 -13.38 -8.01 -0.48
N PHE A 90 -12.91 -6.96 -1.16
CA PHE A 90 -11.54 -6.45 -1.02
C PHE A 90 -11.24 -5.93 0.38
N TRP A 91 -12.21 -5.28 1.04
CA TRP A 91 -12.03 -4.84 2.42
C TRP A 91 -11.85 -6.01 3.39
N LEU A 92 -12.56 -7.13 3.18
CA LEU A 92 -12.40 -8.36 3.95
C LEU A 92 -11.13 -9.13 3.56
N ALA A 93 -10.85 -9.20 2.26
CA ALA A 93 -9.76 -9.96 1.67
C ALA A 93 -8.39 -9.49 2.11
N ILE A 94 -8.18 -8.20 2.40
CA ILE A 94 -6.89 -7.73 2.94
C ILE A 94 -6.61 -8.36 4.31
N LYS A 95 -7.60 -8.37 5.20
CA LYS A 95 -7.42 -8.96 6.54
C LYS A 95 -7.19 -10.45 6.44
N PHE A 96 -7.96 -11.12 5.57
CA PHE A 96 -7.84 -12.54 5.34
C PHE A 96 -6.50 -12.92 4.66
N SER A 97 -6.07 -12.15 3.67
CA SER A 97 -4.80 -12.34 2.97
C SER A 97 -3.60 -12.15 3.90
N VAL A 98 -3.61 -11.11 4.74
CA VAL A 98 -2.56 -10.89 5.74
C VAL A 98 -2.58 -12.00 6.80
N PHE A 99 -3.75 -12.42 7.26
CA PHE A 99 -3.88 -13.55 8.18
C PHE A 99 -3.26 -14.82 7.58
N LEU A 100 -3.63 -15.16 6.34
CA LEU A 100 -3.18 -16.36 5.67
C LEU A 100 -1.67 -16.32 5.36
N ALA A 101 -1.16 -15.19 4.87
CA ALA A 101 0.26 -14.99 4.62
C ALA A 101 1.09 -15.12 5.91
N ALA A 102 0.63 -14.49 7.00
CA ALA A 102 1.27 -14.58 8.30
C ALA A 102 1.18 -15.98 8.91
N PHE A 103 0.09 -16.71 8.67
CA PHE A 103 -0.07 -18.10 9.11
C PHE A 103 0.95 -19.02 8.40
N PHE A 104 1.05 -18.97 7.08
CA PHE A 104 2.03 -19.78 6.33
C PHE A 104 3.47 -19.36 6.66
N PHE A 105 3.74 -18.07 6.79
CA PHE A 105 5.04 -17.59 7.24
C PHE A 105 5.37 -18.07 8.66
N GLY A 106 4.41 -18.02 9.58
CA GLY A 106 4.55 -18.53 10.94
C GLY A 106 4.82 -20.03 10.98
N LEU A 107 4.13 -20.82 10.14
CA LEU A 107 4.39 -22.26 10.00
C LEU A 107 5.80 -22.53 9.50
N TYR A 108 6.24 -21.83 8.45
CA TYR A 108 7.59 -21.97 7.90
C TYR A 108 8.65 -21.58 8.93
N PHE A 109 8.45 -20.43 9.58
CA PHE A 109 9.35 -19.89 10.61
C PHE A 109 9.48 -20.86 11.79
N MET A 110 8.36 -21.35 12.32
CA MET A 110 8.36 -22.29 13.45
C MET A 110 8.93 -23.65 13.08
N ARG A 111 8.69 -24.14 11.86
CA ARG A 111 9.30 -25.38 11.38
C ARG A 111 10.83 -25.26 11.34
N TYR A 112 11.36 -24.15 10.83
CA TYR A 112 12.79 -23.94 10.73
C TYR A 112 13.45 -23.74 12.12
N PHE A 113 12.88 -22.85 12.93
CA PHE A 113 13.43 -22.51 14.24
C PHE A 113 13.26 -23.61 15.29
N SER A 114 12.11 -24.29 15.33
CA SER A 114 11.86 -25.33 16.34
C SER A 114 12.73 -26.57 16.13
N VAL A 115 12.96 -26.95 14.87
CA VAL A 115 13.86 -28.06 14.54
C VAL A 115 15.31 -27.68 14.82
N SER A 116 15.72 -26.45 14.48
CA SER A 116 17.12 -26.03 14.62
C SER A 116 17.55 -25.65 16.04
N LEU A 117 16.65 -25.10 16.87
CA LEU A 117 17.00 -24.61 18.21
C LEU A 117 16.51 -25.50 19.34
N PHE A 118 15.36 -26.14 19.18
CA PHE A 118 14.68 -26.83 20.28
C PHE A 118 14.59 -28.35 20.08
N GLY A 119 14.90 -28.87 18.88
CA GLY A 119 14.80 -30.30 18.57
C GLY A 119 13.37 -30.88 18.67
N TYR A 120 12.36 -30.03 18.87
CA TYR A 120 10.96 -30.43 19.03
C TYR A 120 10.23 -30.39 17.68
N SER A 121 9.64 -31.52 17.29
CA SER A 121 8.93 -31.70 16.02
C SER A 121 7.45 -32.05 16.21
N ASN A 122 6.72 -31.29 17.02
CA ASN A 122 5.29 -31.50 17.23
C ASN A 122 4.44 -30.55 16.38
N LEU A 123 3.71 -31.11 15.41
CA LEU A 123 2.88 -30.37 14.44
C LEU A 123 1.86 -29.44 15.13
N TRP A 124 1.26 -29.88 16.24
CA TRP A 124 0.25 -29.11 16.97
C TRP A 124 0.79 -27.82 17.55
N VAL A 125 2.05 -27.82 17.99
CA VAL A 125 2.72 -26.63 18.52
C VAL A 125 2.98 -25.62 17.39
N TYR A 126 3.32 -26.09 16.18
CA TYR A 126 3.53 -25.22 15.02
C TYR A 126 2.23 -24.54 14.58
N LEU A 127 1.14 -25.30 14.51
CA LEU A 127 -0.18 -24.78 14.20
C LEU A 127 -0.62 -23.71 15.22
N ALA A 128 -0.46 -23.99 16.52
CA ALA A 128 -0.81 -23.04 17.57
C ALA A 128 0.03 -21.76 17.49
N ALA A 129 1.35 -21.87 17.35
CA ALA A 129 2.25 -20.74 17.25
C ALA A 129 2.01 -19.91 15.97
N ALA A 130 1.81 -20.57 14.82
CA ALA A 130 1.48 -19.91 13.56
C ALA A 130 0.15 -19.17 13.64
N LEU A 131 -0.85 -19.73 14.32
CA LEU A 131 -2.13 -19.09 14.55
C LEU A 131 -1.99 -17.82 15.41
N VAL A 132 -1.18 -17.88 16.47
CA VAL A 132 -0.86 -16.70 17.29
C VAL A 132 -0.18 -15.60 16.45
N ILE A 133 0.82 -15.96 15.64
CA ILE A 133 1.50 -15.02 14.72
C ILE A 133 0.52 -14.41 13.72
N ALA A 134 -0.39 -15.21 13.17
CA ALA A 134 -1.40 -14.74 12.22
C ALA A 134 -2.39 -13.74 12.85
N VAL A 135 -2.85 -14.01 14.07
CA VAL A 135 -3.71 -13.10 14.83
C VAL A 135 -2.99 -11.78 15.14
N LEU A 136 -1.73 -11.85 15.59
CA LEU A 136 -0.88 -10.68 15.82
C LEU A 136 -0.69 -9.86 14.54
N ALA A 137 -0.44 -10.50 13.39
CA ALA A 137 -0.25 -9.82 12.13
C ALA A 137 -1.50 -9.02 11.71
N VAL A 138 -2.71 -9.57 11.90
CA VAL A 138 -3.96 -8.84 11.63
C VAL A 138 -4.12 -7.66 12.59
N PHE A 139 -3.72 -7.81 13.85
CA PHE A 139 -3.75 -6.72 14.83
C PHE A 139 -2.80 -5.57 14.44
N PHE A 140 -1.58 -5.90 13.99
CA PHE A 140 -0.58 -4.94 13.53
C PHE A 140 -0.73 -4.47 12.09
N LEU A 141 -1.72 -4.97 11.35
CA LEU A 141 -1.95 -4.63 9.94
C LEU A 141 -2.02 -3.12 9.70
N ARG A 142 -2.61 -2.36 10.63
CA ARG A 142 -2.66 -0.90 10.55
C ARG A 142 -1.28 -0.27 10.68
N PHE A 143 -0.48 -0.75 11.61
CA PHE A 143 0.90 -0.30 11.81
C PHE A 143 1.71 -0.56 10.54
N PHE A 144 1.56 -1.75 9.95
CA PHE A 144 2.23 -2.12 8.70
C PHE A 144 1.85 -1.20 7.53
N ILE A 145 0.56 -0.90 7.34
CA ILE A 145 0.12 0.03 6.30
C ILE A 145 0.71 1.43 6.50
N ILE A 146 0.73 1.92 7.75
CA ILE A 146 1.30 3.24 8.07
C ILE A 146 2.81 3.25 7.78
N ALA A 147 3.53 2.22 8.20
CA ALA A 147 4.96 2.08 7.93
C ALA A 147 5.26 2.00 6.43
N ALA A 148 4.52 1.18 5.68
CA ALA A 148 4.69 1.02 4.24
C ALA A 148 4.39 2.30 3.46
N THR A 149 3.34 3.04 3.85
CA THR A 149 2.98 4.31 3.18
C THR A 149 3.92 5.45 3.56
N ALA A 150 4.39 5.51 4.82
CA ALA A 150 5.41 6.45 5.24
C ALA A 150 6.75 6.20 4.52
N TRP A 151 7.18 4.93 4.43
CA TRP A 151 8.36 4.53 3.65
C TRP A 151 8.24 4.91 2.18
N SER A 152 7.11 4.57 1.55
CA SER A 152 6.88 4.87 0.13
C SER A 152 6.84 6.38 -0.13
N GLY A 153 6.18 7.16 0.73
CA GLY A 153 6.13 8.61 0.62
C GLY A 153 7.49 9.27 0.80
N ALA A 154 8.26 8.86 1.82
CA ALA A 154 9.60 9.36 2.06
C ALA A 154 10.54 9.06 0.88
N ARG A 155 10.47 7.83 0.35
CA ARG A 155 11.24 7.45 -0.83
C ARG A 155 10.91 8.29 -2.06
N LEU A 156 9.63 8.57 -2.31
CA LEU A 156 9.22 9.42 -3.44
C LEU A 156 9.74 10.86 -3.31
N ILE A 157 9.68 11.44 -2.11
CA ILE A 157 10.21 12.79 -1.85
C ILE A 157 11.72 12.81 -2.12
N VAL A 158 12.43 11.84 -1.57
CA VAL A 158 13.88 11.73 -1.62
C VAL A 158 14.38 11.46 -3.05
N ASP A 159 13.70 10.59 -3.80
CA ASP A 159 13.96 10.34 -5.22
C ASP A 159 13.64 11.55 -6.11
N SER A 160 12.58 12.31 -5.79
CA SER A 160 12.25 13.53 -6.52
C SER A 160 13.27 14.65 -6.28
N LEU A 161 13.70 14.83 -5.02
CA LEU A 161 14.77 15.77 -4.68
C LEU A 161 16.08 15.41 -5.36
N TYR A 162 16.41 14.11 -5.40
CA TYR A 162 17.55 13.60 -6.15
C TYR A 162 17.44 13.96 -7.64
N GLY A 163 16.30 13.70 -8.27
CA GLY A 163 16.08 14.04 -9.68
C GLY A 163 16.19 15.54 -9.97
N LEU A 164 15.77 16.39 -9.03
CA LEU A 164 15.90 17.86 -9.16
C LEU A 164 17.36 18.33 -9.05
N ILE A 165 18.16 17.73 -8.17
CA ILE A 165 19.56 18.10 -7.96
C ILE A 165 20.46 17.52 -9.06
N ALA A 166 20.22 16.27 -9.44
CA ALA A 166 21.06 15.51 -10.36
C ALA A 166 20.65 15.66 -11.84
N GLY A 167 19.51 16.30 -12.13
CA GLY A 167 18.90 16.30 -13.45
C GLY A 167 18.42 14.92 -13.92
N ALA A 168 18.19 13.99 -12.98
CA ALA A 168 17.84 12.61 -13.28
C ALA A 168 16.31 12.39 -13.33
N PRO A 169 15.81 11.43 -14.13
CA PRO A 169 14.37 11.14 -14.22
C PRO A 169 13.83 10.54 -12.91
N ALA A 170 12.52 10.64 -12.66
CA ALA A 170 11.90 10.01 -11.49
C ALA A 170 12.13 8.49 -11.48
N GLY A 171 12.36 7.91 -10.29
CA GLY A 171 12.68 6.50 -10.08
C GLY A 171 14.14 6.12 -10.33
N SER A 172 14.99 7.11 -10.65
CA SER A 172 16.40 6.91 -10.96
C SER A 172 17.26 6.64 -9.73
N TRP A 173 16.79 6.92 -8.51
CA TRP A 173 17.59 6.76 -7.29
C TRP A 173 18.25 5.39 -7.17
N LEU A 174 17.54 4.28 -7.44
CA LEU A 174 18.14 2.95 -7.31
C LEU A 174 19.11 2.59 -8.44
N LYS A 175 18.97 3.21 -9.61
CA LYS A 175 19.74 2.87 -10.81
C LYS A 175 20.96 3.77 -11.02
N TYR A 176 20.87 5.03 -10.59
CA TYR A 176 21.86 6.06 -10.87
C TYR A 176 22.43 6.67 -9.59
N ALA A 177 22.19 6.08 -8.42
CA ALA A 177 22.71 6.61 -7.16
C ALA A 177 24.24 6.69 -7.10
N GLU A 178 25.00 5.92 -7.89
CA GLU A 178 26.45 5.81 -7.69
C GLU A 178 27.24 7.15 -7.64
N PRO A 179 27.02 8.15 -8.52
CA PRO A 179 27.86 9.36 -8.52
C PRO A 179 27.58 10.30 -7.33
N LEU A 180 26.32 10.38 -6.87
CA LEU A 180 25.89 11.31 -5.80
C LEU A 180 25.76 10.63 -4.42
N ARG A 181 25.66 9.30 -4.39
CA ARG A 181 25.81 8.47 -3.18
C ARG A 181 27.26 8.50 -2.66
N GLN A 182 28.22 9.02 -3.40
CA GLN A 182 29.55 9.32 -2.85
C GLN A 182 29.63 10.71 -2.21
N VAL A 183 28.83 11.68 -2.68
CA VAL A 183 28.93 13.09 -2.26
C VAL A 183 27.97 13.45 -1.12
N TYR A 184 26.73 12.92 -1.11
CA TYR A 184 25.71 13.22 -0.09
C TYR A 184 24.96 11.99 0.50
N PRO A 185 25.54 10.77 0.57
CA PRO A 185 24.82 9.56 0.97
C PRO A 185 24.20 9.70 2.35
N THR A 186 24.96 10.25 3.28
CA THR A 186 24.57 10.37 4.68
C THR A 186 23.40 11.33 4.82
N LEU A 187 23.44 12.47 4.13
CA LEU A 187 22.42 13.52 4.28
C LEU A 187 21.08 13.08 3.69
N LEU A 188 21.10 12.48 2.50
CA LEU A 188 19.90 11.99 1.83
C LEU A 188 19.29 10.76 2.52
N PHE A 189 20.12 9.87 3.07
CA PHE A 189 19.66 8.72 3.87
C PHE A 189 19.11 9.15 5.24
N VAL A 190 19.78 10.09 5.91
CA VAL A 190 19.28 10.71 7.16
C VAL A 190 17.96 11.42 6.89
N LEU A 191 17.84 12.18 5.80
CA LEU A 191 16.59 12.81 5.40
C LEU A 191 15.48 11.78 5.19
N MET A 192 15.77 10.67 4.52
CA MET A 192 14.80 9.58 4.34
C MET A 192 14.33 9.02 5.69
N ILE A 193 15.25 8.73 6.61
CA ILE A 193 14.91 8.23 7.95
C ILE A 193 14.03 9.25 8.69
N VAL A 194 14.43 10.52 8.72
CA VAL A 194 13.68 11.61 9.37
C VAL A 194 12.26 11.71 8.80
N LEU A 195 12.11 11.67 7.48
CA LEU A 195 10.82 11.72 6.81
C LEU A 195 9.96 10.48 7.10
N ILE A 196 10.56 9.29 7.16
CA ILE A 196 9.87 8.05 7.56
C ILE A 196 9.35 8.20 8.99
N THR A 197 10.21 8.62 9.93
CA THR A 197 9.85 8.76 11.34
C THR A 197 8.76 9.83 11.53
N MET A 198 8.91 10.99 10.90
CA MET A 198 7.90 12.06 10.94
C MET A 198 6.56 11.61 10.34
N GLY A 199 6.58 10.98 9.16
CA GLY A 199 5.37 10.47 8.51
C GLY A 199 4.69 9.38 9.30
N PHE A 200 5.48 8.47 9.87
CA PHE A 200 4.98 7.42 10.73
C PHE A 200 4.27 7.99 11.98
N ILE A 201 4.93 8.89 12.72
CA ILE A 201 4.37 9.53 13.92
C ILE A 201 3.10 10.31 13.56
N TYR A 202 3.15 11.10 12.49
CA TYR A 202 2.03 11.92 12.06
C TYR A 202 0.80 11.07 11.69
N GLN A 203 0.98 10.06 10.85
CA GLN A 203 -0.11 9.17 10.44
C GLN A 203 -0.63 8.33 11.60
N TYR A 204 0.25 7.87 12.49
CA TYR A 204 -0.14 7.12 13.68
C TYR A 204 -1.06 7.96 14.58
N HIS A 205 -0.69 9.20 14.89
CA HIS A 205 -1.54 10.11 15.68
C HIS A 205 -2.88 10.43 14.99
N ARG A 206 -2.85 10.68 13.67
CA ARG A 206 -4.06 11.05 12.90
C ARG A 206 -5.01 9.87 12.67
N SER A 207 -4.53 8.63 12.70
CA SER A 207 -5.32 7.41 12.49
C SER A 207 -6.26 7.03 13.66
N GLY A 208 -6.25 7.79 14.76
CA GLY A 208 -7.28 7.72 15.81
C GLY A 208 -6.91 6.97 17.10
N HIS A 209 -5.72 6.34 17.19
CA HIS A 209 -5.23 5.82 18.48
C HIS A 209 -4.77 6.95 19.43
N GLY A 210 -4.18 8.02 18.90
CA GLY A 210 -3.81 9.20 19.70
C GLY A 210 -4.99 9.99 20.27
N ARG A 211 -6.21 9.83 19.73
CA ARG A 211 -7.43 10.46 20.30
C ARG A 211 -8.02 9.66 21.46
N ARG A 212 -7.92 8.32 21.43
CA ARG A 212 -8.42 7.50 22.55
C ARG A 212 -7.56 7.68 23.81
N ILE A 213 -6.25 7.85 23.66
CA ILE A 213 -5.34 8.12 24.79
C ILE A 213 -5.61 9.51 25.39
N ARG A 214 -5.96 10.51 24.59
CA ARG A 214 -6.32 11.86 25.09
C ARG A 214 -7.64 11.90 25.88
N LEU A 215 -8.56 10.97 25.65
CA LEU A 215 -9.86 10.92 26.32
C LEU A 215 -9.85 10.19 27.67
N HIS A 216 -8.75 9.51 28.02
CA HIS A 216 -8.58 8.85 29.32
C HIS A 216 -7.55 9.51 30.23
N GLY A 217 -6.94 10.63 29.80
CA GLY A 217 -5.88 11.31 30.55
C GLY A 217 -6.27 12.61 31.26
N TYR A 218 -7.45 13.19 31.00
CA TYR A 218 -7.84 14.45 31.64
C TYR A 218 -9.35 14.49 31.88
N PRO A 219 -9.84 14.60 33.13
CA PRO A 219 -11.18 15.09 33.36
C PRO A 219 -11.22 16.54 32.86
N LEU A 220 -12.15 16.81 31.94
CA LEU A 220 -12.57 18.18 31.64
C LEU A 220 -13.13 18.76 32.94
N ARG A 221 -12.28 19.47 33.70
CA ARG A 221 -12.73 20.26 34.84
C ARG A 221 -13.41 21.49 34.26
N SER A 222 -14.73 21.50 34.38
CA SER A 222 -15.57 22.67 34.18
C SER A 222 -15.06 23.84 35.01
N ARG A 223 -14.89 24.99 34.36
CA ARG A 223 -15.29 26.32 34.82
C ARG A 223 -15.23 27.28 33.65
#